data_AF-A0AAD7UBS3-F1
#
_entry.id   AF-A0AAD7UBS3-F1
#
_cell.length_a   1.000
_cell.length_b   1.000
_cell.length_c   1.000
_cell.angle_alpha   90.00
_cell.angle_beta   90.00
_cell.angle_gamma   90.00
#
_symmetry.space_group_name_H-M   'P 1'
#
loop_
_entity.id
_entity.type
_entity.pdbx_description
1 polymer ?
#
loop_
_entity_poly.entity_id
_entity_poly.type
_entity_poly.pdbx_seq_one_letter_code
_entity_poly.pdbx_strand_id
1 'polypeptide(L)'
;MASSSSLASVIAYFDGPSDERRVAGLLLAARYLEGAGAEEAPQAAASFAQALVGSKFLERLLGSSSSFDEEEASWELSDAQRAGVSVATQLARLDGGAAISAVALRPVAGAVEAAFDARARGDDANLDDLAACLDCVLALQSGVPDVAHVHSGVLARLAADLELPEAVWTSAVEVLGAVVARGLVLGPRDVDALVAAARSALSRELPLLEIVAATFVRRTRAELASTEAQASRRAAYDAVAESIPRLLLRGGTSETARDTALRLAVVVARSGDWLARKSGAPLRLVARIAAAEARLALDEALALLDDPVDRLERRVSLCLGFLETVVDALVADDDDDAETTLAAAASPDVLLDVKAALSDASEAALAFVSEVRQSHVDSNAALDLCRDCFRFLGRVALDFDDDGHPDSIHARLANLQPFVADLMARDRRPTQDDDVPRSTTVREIDLPDSDDEDE
;
A
#
# COMPACT_ATOMS: atom_id res chain seq x y z
N MET A 1 -7.35 5.11 -44.86
CA MET A 1 -8.31 6.12 -44.38
C MET A 1 -9.27 5.41 -43.42
N ALA A 2 -8.97 5.44 -42.13
CA ALA A 2 -9.82 4.83 -41.10
C ALA A 2 -10.99 5.79 -40.83
N SER A 3 -12.22 5.35 -41.11
CA SER A 3 -13.41 6.11 -40.70
C SER A 3 -13.46 6.13 -39.18
N SER A 4 -13.51 7.31 -38.58
CA SER A 4 -13.83 7.49 -37.15
C SER A 4 -15.21 6.88 -36.89
N SER A 5 -15.26 5.64 -36.41
CA SER A 5 -16.50 5.01 -35.98
C SER A 5 -17.04 5.79 -34.78
N SER A 6 -18.18 6.48 -34.94
CA SER A 6 -18.85 7.20 -33.86
C SER A 6 -19.13 6.28 -32.67
N LEU A 7 -19.12 6.82 -31.45
CA LEU A 7 -19.46 6.08 -30.21
C LEU A 7 -20.76 5.25 -30.35
N ALA A 8 -21.81 5.87 -30.91
CA ALA A 8 -23.10 5.22 -31.17
C ALA A 8 -22.98 4.01 -32.12
N SER A 9 -22.12 4.11 -33.14
CA SER A 9 -21.90 3.00 -34.07
C SER A 9 -21.20 1.82 -33.40
N VAL A 10 -20.28 2.05 -32.47
CA VAL A 10 -19.58 0.98 -31.73
C VAL A 10 -20.54 0.31 -30.75
N ILE A 11 -21.35 1.07 -30.01
CA ILE A 11 -22.35 0.53 -29.07
C ILE A 11 -23.36 -0.36 -29.79
N ALA A 12 -23.79 0.01 -31.00
CA ALA A 12 -24.72 -0.80 -31.79
C ALA A 12 -24.21 -2.21 -32.12
N TYR A 13 -22.89 -2.45 -32.09
CA TYR A 13 -22.34 -3.80 -32.26
C TYR A 13 -22.56 -4.70 -31.02
N PHE A 14 -22.65 -4.13 -29.82
CA PHE A 14 -22.92 -4.89 -28.60
C PHE A 14 -24.33 -5.48 -28.57
N ASP A 15 -25.29 -4.81 -29.21
CA ASP A 15 -26.65 -5.31 -29.44
C ASP A 15 -26.76 -6.21 -30.69
N GLY A 16 -25.63 -6.56 -31.30
CA GLY A 16 -25.57 -7.41 -32.48
C GLY A 16 -26.27 -8.77 -32.25
N PRO A 17 -26.91 -9.33 -33.30
CA PRO A 17 -27.63 -10.61 -33.20
C PRO A 17 -26.73 -11.84 -33.08
N SER A 18 -25.41 -11.68 -33.28
CA SER A 18 -24.44 -12.78 -33.24
C SER A 18 -23.24 -12.44 -32.37
N ASP A 19 -22.59 -13.46 -31.81
CA ASP A 19 -21.43 -13.29 -30.95
C ASP A 19 -20.24 -12.73 -31.74
N GLU A 20 -20.08 -13.05 -33.03
CA GLU A 20 -19.04 -12.45 -33.88
C GLU A 20 -19.20 -10.93 -34.02
N ARG A 21 -20.45 -10.45 -34.14
CA ARG A 21 -20.72 -9.01 -34.17
C ARG A 21 -20.39 -8.34 -32.82
N ARG A 22 -20.70 -9.01 -31.71
CA ARG A 22 -20.40 -8.49 -30.37
C ARG A 22 -18.89 -8.46 -30.09
N VAL A 23 -18.15 -9.48 -30.54
CA VAL A 23 -16.68 -9.50 -30.52
C VAL A 23 -16.09 -8.37 -31.38
N ALA A 24 -16.62 -8.16 -32.58
CA ALA A 24 -16.21 -7.01 -33.41
C ALA A 24 -16.47 -5.68 -32.69
N GLY A 25 -17.58 -5.57 -31.96
CA GLY A 25 -17.87 -4.44 -31.07
C GLY A 25 -16.80 -4.23 -30.00
N LEU A 26 -16.34 -5.31 -29.33
CA LEU A 26 -15.27 -5.22 -28.31
C LEU A 26 -13.96 -4.72 -28.92
N LEU A 27 -13.57 -5.27 -30.07
CA LEU A 27 -12.36 -4.84 -30.78
C LEU A 27 -12.43 -3.36 -31.22
N LEU A 28 -13.61 -2.91 -31.67
CA LEU A 28 -13.84 -1.51 -32.01
C LEU A 28 -13.84 -0.61 -30.78
N ALA A 29 -14.39 -1.05 -29.66
CA ALA A 29 -14.40 -0.31 -28.40
C ALA A 29 -12.97 -0.15 -27.84
N ALA A 30 -12.16 -1.21 -27.85
CA ALA A 30 -10.75 -1.13 -27.45
C ALA A 30 -9.99 -0.08 -28.28
N ARG A 31 -10.14 -0.12 -29.61
CA ARG A 31 -9.52 0.88 -30.50
C ARG A 31 -10.07 2.29 -30.31
N TYR A 32 -11.36 2.42 -30.02
CA TYR A 32 -11.98 3.72 -29.77
C TYR A 32 -11.37 4.35 -28.51
N LEU A 33 -11.30 3.59 -27.42
CA LEU A 33 -10.77 4.06 -26.14
C LEU A 33 -9.26 4.38 -26.23
N GLU A 34 -8.48 3.59 -26.98
CA GLU A 34 -7.07 3.89 -27.26
C GLU A 34 -6.86 5.20 -28.03
N GLY A 35 -7.82 5.58 -28.89
CA GLY A 35 -7.75 6.78 -29.71
C GLY A 35 -8.50 8.00 -29.15
N ALA A 36 -9.23 7.84 -28.05
CA ALA A 36 -10.06 8.90 -27.47
C ALA A 36 -9.20 9.91 -26.70
N GLY A 37 -9.53 11.21 -26.82
CA GLY A 37 -8.90 12.26 -26.01
C GLY A 37 -9.31 12.16 -24.54
N ALA A 38 -8.54 12.81 -23.65
CA ALA A 38 -8.74 12.75 -22.20
C ALA A 38 -10.15 13.21 -21.75
N GLU A 39 -10.79 14.12 -22.49
CA GLU A 39 -12.14 14.61 -22.18
C GLU A 39 -13.26 13.67 -22.67
N GLU A 40 -13.03 12.94 -23.78
CA GLU A 40 -14.04 12.07 -24.40
C GLU A 40 -14.00 10.63 -23.84
N ALA A 41 -12.82 10.18 -23.41
CA ALA A 41 -12.59 8.81 -22.96
C ALA A 41 -13.47 8.40 -21.76
N PRO A 42 -13.68 9.23 -20.71
CA PRO A 42 -14.54 8.85 -19.58
C PRO A 42 -16.01 8.67 -19.98
N GLN A 43 -16.54 9.57 -20.83
CA GLN A 43 -17.93 9.48 -21.30
C GLN A 43 -18.17 8.26 -22.20
N ALA A 44 -17.21 7.98 -23.09
CA ALA A 44 -17.24 6.78 -23.91
C ALA A 44 -17.14 5.51 -23.07
N ALA A 45 -16.25 5.48 -22.08
CA ALA A 45 -16.09 4.36 -21.15
C ALA A 45 -17.37 4.09 -20.36
N ALA A 46 -18.01 5.11 -19.80
CA ALA A 46 -19.29 4.96 -19.10
C ALA A 46 -20.38 4.37 -20.01
N SER A 47 -20.46 4.85 -21.26
CA SER A 47 -21.45 4.38 -22.24
C SER A 47 -21.21 2.92 -22.64
N PHE A 48 -19.96 2.52 -22.87
CA PHE A 48 -19.59 1.14 -23.16
C PHE A 48 -19.83 0.22 -21.96
N ALA A 49 -19.48 0.67 -20.75
CA ALA A 49 -19.69 -0.07 -19.52
C ALA A 49 -21.18 -0.42 -19.34
N GLN A 50 -22.07 0.56 -19.49
CA GLN A 50 -23.51 0.36 -19.37
C GLN A 50 -24.06 -0.63 -20.40
N ALA A 51 -23.63 -0.52 -21.66
CA ALA A 51 -24.06 -1.41 -22.74
C ALA A 51 -23.58 -2.86 -22.52
N LEU A 52 -22.33 -3.04 -22.10
CA LEU A 52 -21.75 -4.37 -21.86
C LEU A 52 -22.39 -5.07 -20.65
N VAL A 53 -22.65 -4.33 -19.57
CA VAL A 53 -23.36 -4.85 -18.39
C VAL A 53 -24.79 -5.27 -18.76
N GLY A 54 -25.52 -4.44 -19.51
CA GLY A 54 -26.89 -4.74 -19.95
C GLY A 54 -26.99 -5.99 -20.84
N SER A 55 -25.98 -6.23 -21.68
CA SER A 55 -25.97 -7.36 -22.62
C SER A 55 -25.60 -8.71 -22.00
N LYS A 56 -24.97 -8.73 -20.82
CA LYS A 56 -24.31 -9.92 -20.21
C LYS A 56 -23.29 -10.63 -21.12
N PHE A 57 -22.94 -10.03 -22.25
CA PHE A 57 -22.07 -10.65 -23.24
C PHE A 57 -20.66 -10.84 -22.70
N LEU A 58 -20.13 -9.80 -22.05
CA LEU A 58 -18.78 -9.80 -21.49
C LEU A 58 -18.64 -10.86 -20.38
N GLU A 59 -19.62 -10.98 -19.49
CA GLU A 59 -19.67 -12.02 -18.45
C GLU A 59 -19.56 -13.42 -19.05
N ARG A 60 -20.40 -13.70 -20.05
CA ARG A 60 -20.47 -14.99 -20.72
C ARG A 60 -19.20 -15.28 -21.54
N LEU A 61 -18.65 -14.27 -22.21
CA LEU A 61 -17.44 -14.40 -23.01
C LEU A 61 -16.21 -14.72 -22.16
N LEU A 62 -16.07 -14.04 -21.02
CA LEU A 62 -14.96 -14.27 -20.10
C LEU A 62 -15.18 -15.56 -19.29
N GLY A 63 -16.44 -15.90 -18.98
CA GLY A 63 -16.80 -17.09 -18.20
C GLY A 63 -16.90 -18.39 -18.99
N SER A 64 -16.94 -18.35 -20.34
CA SER A 64 -17.07 -19.54 -21.18
C SER A 64 -15.84 -20.46 -21.18
N SER A 65 -14.78 -20.08 -20.46
CA SER A 65 -13.67 -20.99 -20.16
C SER A 65 -14.11 -22.12 -19.22
N SER A 66 -15.16 -21.97 -18.40
CA SER A 66 -15.50 -22.94 -17.35
C SER A 66 -16.13 -24.27 -17.81
N SER A 67 -16.16 -24.59 -19.10
CA SER A 67 -16.49 -25.94 -19.61
C SER A 67 -15.23 -26.70 -19.98
N PHE A 68 -14.30 -26.80 -19.04
CA PHE A 68 -13.06 -27.55 -19.20
C PHE A 68 -13.34 -29.04 -18.98
N ASP A 69 -13.61 -29.77 -20.07
CA ASP A 69 -13.40 -31.21 -20.09
C ASP A 69 -11.89 -31.47 -19.88
N GLU A 70 -11.56 -32.32 -18.91
CA GLU A 70 -10.24 -32.47 -18.28
C GLU A 70 -9.10 -32.95 -19.22
N GLU A 71 -9.37 -33.27 -20.48
CA GLU A 71 -8.41 -33.97 -21.36
C GLU A 71 -7.71 -33.09 -22.41
N GLU A 72 -8.18 -31.86 -22.72
CA GLU A 72 -7.60 -31.03 -23.79
C GLU A 72 -7.69 -29.51 -23.57
N ALA A 73 -7.78 -29.09 -22.31
CA ALA A 73 -7.87 -27.69 -21.92
C ALA A 73 -6.55 -26.93 -22.14
N SER A 74 -6.37 -26.33 -23.32
CA SER A 74 -5.47 -25.18 -23.46
C SER A 74 -6.06 -24.02 -22.66
N TRP A 75 -5.29 -23.48 -21.71
CA TRP A 75 -5.73 -22.35 -20.91
C TRP A 75 -5.61 -21.02 -21.67
N GLU A 76 -5.01 -21.02 -22.86
CA GLU A 76 -4.83 -19.82 -23.68
C GLU A 76 -6.16 -19.10 -23.93
N LEU A 77 -6.13 -17.77 -23.80
CA LEU A 77 -7.30 -16.97 -24.10
C LEU A 77 -7.54 -17.00 -25.62
N SER A 78 -8.79 -17.16 -26.02
CA SER A 78 -9.19 -16.86 -27.39
C SER A 78 -8.98 -15.36 -27.69
N ASP A 79 -8.82 -15.00 -28.97
CA ASP A 79 -8.70 -13.59 -29.37
C ASP A 79 -9.88 -12.73 -28.90
N ALA A 80 -11.07 -13.33 -28.85
CA ALA A 80 -12.27 -12.68 -28.32
C ALA A 80 -12.15 -12.41 -26.81
N GLN A 81 -11.63 -13.36 -26.03
CA GLN A 81 -11.38 -13.18 -24.60
C GLN A 81 -10.27 -12.16 -24.36
N ARG A 82 -9.18 -12.16 -25.13
CA ARG A 82 -8.13 -11.13 -25.05
C ARG A 82 -8.70 -9.74 -25.28
N ALA A 83 -9.57 -9.58 -26.28
CA ALA A 83 -10.28 -8.33 -26.52
C ALA A 83 -11.19 -7.95 -25.35
N GLY A 84 -11.91 -8.93 -24.78
CA GLY A 84 -12.74 -8.73 -23.59
C GLY A 84 -11.95 -8.28 -22.37
N VAL A 85 -10.81 -8.91 -22.08
CA VAL A 85 -9.89 -8.54 -20.99
C VAL A 85 -9.35 -7.13 -21.21
N SER A 86 -8.88 -6.81 -22.42
CA SER A 86 -8.37 -5.47 -22.77
C SER A 86 -9.42 -4.38 -22.56
N VAL A 87 -10.64 -4.58 -23.08
CA VAL A 87 -11.75 -3.63 -22.88
C VAL A 87 -12.09 -3.49 -21.41
N ALA A 88 -12.19 -4.60 -20.65
CA ALA A 88 -12.49 -4.55 -19.22
C ALA A 88 -11.44 -3.74 -18.44
N THR A 89 -10.15 -3.95 -18.72
CA THR A 89 -9.05 -3.19 -18.10
C THR A 89 -9.15 -1.69 -18.40
N GLN A 90 -9.38 -1.32 -19.66
CA GLN A 90 -9.48 0.10 -20.05
C GLN A 90 -10.70 0.78 -19.40
N LEU A 91 -11.85 0.11 -19.37
CA LEU A 91 -13.06 0.62 -18.73
C LEU A 91 -12.88 0.79 -17.21
N ALA A 92 -12.16 -0.14 -16.56
CA ALA A 92 -11.88 -0.06 -15.13
C ALA A 92 -10.97 1.12 -14.76
N ARG A 93 -10.03 1.50 -15.64
CA ARG A 93 -9.12 2.63 -15.42
C ARG A 93 -9.74 4.02 -15.64
N LEU A 94 -10.87 4.10 -16.34
CA LEU A 94 -11.49 5.36 -16.78
C LEU A 94 -12.78 5.70 -15.98
N ASP A 95 -12.85 5.32 -14.71
CA ASP A 95 -13.99 5.57 -13.80
C ASP A 95 -15.37 4.99 -14.22
N GLY A 96 -15.43 4.18 -15.28
CA GLY A 96 -16.58 3.30 -15.57
C GLY A 96 -16.59 2.00 -14.72
N GLY A 97 -15.69 1.91 -13.74
CA GLY A 97 -15.14 0.65 -13.23
C GLY A 97 -16.10 -0.19 -12.40
N ALA A 98 -16.88 0.37 -11.48
CA ALA A 98 -17.65 -0.43 -10.52
C ALA A 98 -18.62 -1.44 -11.18
N ALA A 99 -19.32 -1.00 -12.24
CA ALA A 99 -20.29 -1.85 -12.93
C ALA A 99 -19.60 -2.96 -13.77
N ILE A 100 -18.48 -2.64 -14.40
CA ILE A 100 -17.69 -3.63 -15.16
C ILE A 100 -16.97 -4.60 -14.23
N SER A 101 -16.45 -4.12 -13.10
CA SER A 101 -15.83 -4.95 -12.07
C SER A 101 -16.79 -6.01 -11.53
N ALA A 102 -18.06 -5.67 -11.31
CA ALA A 102 -19.07 -6.64 -10.87
C ALA A 102 -19.29 -7.80 -11.86
N VAL A 103 -18.97 -7.61 -13.15
CA VAL A 103 -19.23 -8.57 -14.23
C VAL A 103 -17.96 -9.30 -14.68
N ALA A 104 -16.83 -8.60 -14.74
CA ALA A 104 -15.58 -9.13 -15.31
C ALA A 104 -14.62 -9.70 -14.26
N LEU A 105 -14.68 -9.25 -13.00
CA LEU A 105 -13.68 -9.61 -11.99
C LEU A 105 -13.63 -11.13 -11.74
N ARG A 106 -14.81 -11.77 -11.55
CA ARG A 106 -14.87 -13.21 -11.27
C ARG A 106 -14.38 -14.07 -12.43
N PRO A 107 -14.84 -13.87 -13.69
CA PRO A 107 -14.31 -14.63 -14.82
C PRO A 107 -12.81 -14.45 -15.04
N VAL A 108 -12.28 -13.22 -14.94
CA VAL A 108 -10.86 -12.96 -15.15
C VAL A 108 -10.03 -13.57 -14.02
N ALA A 109 -10.51 -13.50 -12.77
CA ALA A 109 -9.89 -14.20 -11.65
C ALA A 109 -9.82 -15.73 -11.86
N GLY A 110 -10.89 -16.33 -12.37
CA GLY A 110 -10.91 -17.76 -12.71
C GLY A 110 -9.92 -18.11 -13.83
N ALA A 111 -9.69 -17.21 -14.80
CA ALA A 111 -8.66 -17.40 -15.82
C ALA A 111 -7.24 -17.39 -15.24
N VAL A 112 -6.96 -16.54 -14.24
CA VAL A 112 -5.69 -16.55 -13.50
C VAL A 112 -5.49 -17.88 -12.76
N GLU A 113 -6.53 -18.40 -12.10
CA GLU A 113 -6.47 -19.69 -11.41
C GLU A 113 -6.24 -20.86 -12.38
N ALA A 114 -6.96 -20.89 -13.50
CA ALA A 114 -6.77 -21.91 -14.53
C ALA A 114 -5.36 -21.88 -15.14
N ALA A 115 -4.82 -20.69 -15.42
CA ALA A 115 -3.45 -20.53 -15.91
C ALA A 115 -2.41 -21.00 -14.88
N PHE A 116 -2.65 -20.72 -13.59
CA PHE A 116 -1.81 -21.21 -12.50
C PHE A 116 -1.84 -22.75 -12.39
N ASP A 117 -3.03 -23.35 -12.44
CA ASP A 117 -3.19 -24.80 -12.37
C ASP A 117 -2.55 -25.51 -13.56
N ALA A 118 -2.70 -24.96 -14.77
CA ALA A 118 -2.02 -25.47 -15.97
C ALA A 118 -0.50 -25.43 -15.80
N ARG A 119 0.05 -24.31 -15.33
CA ARG A 119 1.48 -24.18 -15.02
C ARG A 119 1.94 -25.18 -13.95
N ALA A 120 1.14 -25.41 -12.91
CA ALA A 120 1.45 -26.37 -11.87
C ALA A 120 1.51 -27.83 -12.38
N ARG A 121 0.78 -28.15 -13.46
CA ARG A 121 0.89 -29.45 -14.17
C ARG A 121 2.08 -29.53 -15.12
N GLY A 122 2.79 -28.43 -15.35
CA GLY A 122 3.89 -28.32 -16.30
C GLY A 122 3.44 -28.05 -17.73
N ASP A 123 2.19 -27.60 -17.93
CA ASP A 123 1.70 -27.19 -19.24
C ASP A 123 2.36 -25.86 -19.66
N ASP A 124 2.62 -25.69 -20.95
CA ASP A 124 3.19 -24.46 -21.47
C ASP A 124 2.23 -23.30 -21.24
N ALA A 125 2.68 -22.44 -20.34
CA ALA A 125 1.92 -21.29 -19.93
C ALA A 125 2.13 -20.13 -20.93
N ASN A 126 1.11 -19.67 -21.66
CA ASN A 126 1.11 -18.35 -22.31
C ASN A 126 1.13 -17.18 -21.30
N LEU A 127 2.33 -16.87 -20.80
CA LEU A 127 2.56 -15.86 -19.76
C LEU A 127 2.04 -14.46 -20.10
N ASP A 128 1.86 -14.12 -21.38
CA ASP A 128 1.29 -12.83 -21.80
C ASP A 128 -0.21 -12.74 -21.45
N ASP A 129 -0.95 -13.84 -21.64
CA ASP A 129 -2.37 -13.93 -21.27
C ASP A 129 -2.55 -13.87 -19.73
N LEU A 130 -1.63 -14.49 -18.98
CA LEU A 130 -1.62 -14.41 -17.52
C LEU A 130 -1.32 -12.97 -17.03
N ALA A 131 -0.33 -12.30 -17.61
CA ALA A 131 -0.03 -10.90 -17.29
C ALA A 131 -1.23 -9.99 -17.56
N ALA A 132 -1.87 -10.13 -18.73
CA ALA A 132 -3.05 -9.35 -19.10
C ALA A 132 -4.22 -9.58 -18.13
N CYS A 133 -4.44 -10.83 -17.70
CA CYS A 133 -5.46 -11.15 -16.70
C CYS A 133 -5.14 -10.53 -15.33
N LEU A 134 -3.89 -10.60 -14.85
CA LEU A 134 -3.48 -10.00 -13.58
C LEU A 134 -3.63 -8.47 -13.59
N ASP A 135 -3.23 -7.81 -14.68
CA ASP A 135 -3.41 -6.37 -14.87
C ASP A 135 -4.89 -5.97 -14.89
N CYS A 136 -5.72 -6.81 -15.51
CA CYS A 136 -7.17 -6.63 -15.52
C CYS A 136 -7.77 -6.78 -14.12
N VAL A 137 -7.35 -7.80 -13.35
CA VAL A 137 -7.75 -7.95 -11.94
C VAL A 137 -7.38 -6.72 -11.13
N LEU A 138 -6.14 -6.24 -11.25
CA LEU A 138 -5.67 -5.06 -10.53
C LEU A 138 -6.50 -3.81 -10.85
N ALA A 139 -6.80 -3.59 -12.14
CA ALA A 139 -7.62 -2.47 -12.58
C ALA A 139 -9.07 -2.58 -12.06
N LEU A 140 -9.67 -3.78 -12.10
CA LEU A 140 -11.05 -4.02 -11.69
C LEU A 140 -11.23 -3.93 -10.17
N GLN A 141 -10.21 -4.28 -9.37
CA GLN A 141 -10.28 -4.24 -7.92
C GLN A 141 -10.53 -2.83 -7.37
N SER A 142 -10.09 -1.76 -8.04
CA SER A 142 -10.33 -0.38 -7.58
C SER A 142 -11.82 -0.05 -7.39
N GLY A 143 -12.71 -0.69 -8.15
CA GLY A 143 -14.15 -0.41 -8.19
C GLY A 143 -15.05 -1.30 -7.33
N VAL A 144 -14.53 -2.33 -6.64
CA VAL A 144 -15.35 -3.27 -5.84
C VAL A 144 -14.80 -3.40 -4.41
N PRO A 145 -15.63 -3.16 -3.37
CA PRO A 145 -15.20 -3.25 -1.98
C PRO A 145 -15.01 -4.67 -1.47
N ASP A 146 -15.45 -5.70 -2.21
CA ASP A 146 -15.37 -7.12 -1.81
C ASP A 146 -14.32 -7.89 -2.63
N VAL A 147 -13.22 -8.29 -1.99
CA VAL A 147 -11.89 -8.42 -2.62
C VAL A 147 -11.46 -9.86 -2.89
N ALA A 148 -12.24 -10.85 -2.48
CA ALA A 148 -11.82 -12.26 -2.52
C ALA A 148 -12.33 -13.00 -3.78
N HIS A 149 -11.92 -12.55 -4.97
CA HIS A 149 -12.29 -13.23 -6.22
C HIS A 149 -11.20 -14.11 -6.82
N VAL A 150 -9.92 -13.76 -6.61
CA VAL A 150 -8.78 -14.67 -6.86
C VAL A 150 -8.40 -15.32 -5.55
N HIS A 151 -8.24 -16.64 -5.53
CA HIS A 151 -7.77 -17.36 -4.36
C HIS A 151 -6.39 -16.85 -3.93
N SER A 152 -6.29 -16.35 -2.71
CA SER A 152 -5.07 -15.74 -2.16
C SER A 152 -3.84 -16.64 -2.23
N GLY A 153 -4.05 -17.94 -2.07
CA GLY A 153 -3.00 -18.95 -2.24
C GLY A 153 -2.45 -19.05 -3.66
N VAL A 154 -3.24 -18.76 -4.70
CA VAL A 154 -2.76 -18.72 -6.09
C VAL A 154 -1.85 -17.52 -6.29
N LEU A 155 -2.27 -16.33 -5.83
CA LEU A 155 -1.45 -15.12 -5.90
C LEU A 155 -0.16 -15.24 -5.09
N ALA A 156 -0.21 -15.83 -3.89
CA ALA A 156 0.98 -16.04 -3.08
C ALA A 156 1.97 -17.02 -3.72
N ARG A 157 1.48 -18.08 -4.38
CA ARG A 157 2.34 -19.03 -5.11
C ARG A 157 2.92 -18.41 -6.37
N LEU A 158 2.16 -17.61 -7.12
CA LEU A 158 2.68 -16.83 -8.24
C LEU A 158 3.76 -15.85 -7.79
N ALA A 159 3.50 -15.09 -6.72
CA ALA A 159 4.49 -14.15 -6.16
C ALA A 159 5.76 -14.86 -5.63
N ALA A 160 5.64 -16.11 -5.17
CA ALA A 160 6.75 -16.94 -4.74
C ALA A 160 7.49 -17.67 -5.88
N ASP A 161 6.92 -17.70 -7.09
CA ASP A 161 7.54 -18.34 -8.26
C ASP A 161 8.64 -17.44 -8.85
N LEU A 162 9.88 -17.85 -8.60
CA LEU A 162 11.07 -17.11 -9.03
C LEU A 162 11.36 -17.27 -10.53
N GLU A 163 10.71 -18.22 -11.20
CA GLU A 163 10.89 -18.48 -12.63
C GLU A 163 9.97 -17.61 -13.51
N LEU A 164 9.02 -16.89 -12.91
CA LEU A 164 8.14 -16.01 -13.66
C LEU A 164 8.90 -14.82 -14.29
N PRO A 165 8.54 -14.42 -15.51
CA PRO A 165 8.95 -13.16 -16.10
C PRO A 165 8.58 -11.98 -15.19
N GLU A 166 9.41 -10.93 -15.23
CA GLU A 166 9.27 -9.78 -14.33
C GLU A 166 7.91 -9.09 -14.43
N ALA A 167 7.33 -9.00 -15.64
CA ALA A 167 6.02 -8.39 -15.83
C ALA A 167 4.91 -9.16 -15.08
N VAL A 168 4.84 -10.48 -15.28
CA VAL A 168 3.86 -11.35 -14.60
C VAL A 168 4.05 -11.31 -13.09
N TRP A 169 5.31 -11.40 -12.65
CA TRP A 169 5.64 -11.37 -11.23
C TRP A 169 5.23 -10.06 -10.58
N THR A 170 5.51 -8.92 -11.23
CA THR A 170 5.13 -7.59 -10.73
C THR A 170 3.62 -7.47 -10.57
N SER A 171 2.84 -7.82 -11.59
CA SER A 171 1.37 -7.78 -11.52
C SER A 171 0.83 -8.72 -10.44
N ALA A 172 1.40 -9.92 -10.28
CA ALA A 172 1.00 -10.86 -9.22
C ALA A 172 1.25 -10.29 -7.81
N VAL A 173 2.41 -9.65 -7.60
CA VAL A 173 2.78 -9.01 -6.33
C VAL A 173 1.91 -7.80 -6.05
N GLU A 174 1.62 -6.96 -7.04
CA GLU A 174 0.74 -5.79 -6.89
C GLU A 174 -0.68 -6.21 -6.52
N VAL A 175 -1.25 -7.20 -7.22
CA VAL A 175 -2.57 -7.75 -6.90
C VAL A 175 -2.57 -8.35 -5.49
N LEU A 176 -1.57 -9.15 -5.15
CA LEU A 176 -1.45 -9.74 -3.81
C LEU A 176 -1.35 -8.66 -2.72
N GLY A 177 -0.54 -7.64 -2.93
CA GLY A 177 -0.37 -6.50 -2.03
C GLY A 177 -1.67 -5.72 -1.84
N ALA A 178 -2.41 -5.43 -2.93
CA ALA A 178 -3.70 -4.77 -2.88
C ALA A 178 -4.74 -5.59 -2.10
N VAL A 179 -4.77 -6.91 -2.32
CA VAL A 179 -5.70 -7.83 -1.64
C VAL A 179 -5.38 -7.91 -0.14
N VAL A 180 -4.11 -8.04 0.24
CA VAL A 180 -3.67 -8.03 1.65
C VAL A 180 -3.95 -6.67 2.31
N ALA A 181 -3.70 -5.55 1.61
CA ALA A 181 -4.00 -4.21 2.08
C ALA A 181 -5.50 -3.94 2.30
N ARG A 182 -6.39 -4.80 1.78
CA ARG A 182 -7.84 -4.70 1.98
C ARG A 182 -8.41 -5.69 2.99
N GLY A 183 -7.57 -6.50 3.64
CA GLY A 183 -7.96 -7.27 4.83
C GLY A 183 -7.90 -8.77 4.64
N LEU A 184 -7.47 -9.23 3.48
CA LEU A 184 -7.27 -10.65 3.25
C LEU A 184 -6.06 -11.17 4.06
N VAL A 185 -6.27 -12.28 4.76
CA VAL A 185 -5.23 -13.01 5.50
C VAL A 185 -4.73 -14.17 4.64
N LEU A 186 -3.41 -14.27 4.46
CA LEU A 186 -2.79 -15.40 3.78
C LEU A 186 -2.72 -16.63 4.68
N GLY A 187 -2.82 -17.82 4.09
CA GLY A 187 -2.67 -19.09 4.81
C GLY A 187 -1.23 -19.33 5.26
N PRO A 188 -0.99 -20.22 6.26
CA PRO A 188 0.35 -20.57 6.72
C PRO A 188 1.34 -20.95 5.63
N ARG A 189 0.92 -21.83 4.71
CA ARG A 189 1.75 -22.32 3.59
C ARG A 189 2.12 -21.23 2.60
N ASP A 190 1.21 -20.29 2.37
CA ASP A 190 1.40 -19.18 1.44
C ASP A 190 2.43 -18.19 2.00
N VAL A 191 2.35 -17.91 3.30
CA VAL A 191 3.34 -17.09 4.02
C VAL A 191 4.72 -17.74 3.98
N ASP A 192 4.82 -19.05 4.24
CA ASP A 192 6.09 -19.77 4.21
C ASP A 192 6.73 -19.74 2.81
N ALA A 193 5.92 -19.85 1.76
CA ALA A 193 6.37 -19.75 0.36
C ALA A 193 6.93 -18.35 0.05
N LEU A 194 6.21 -17.28 0.44
CA LEU A 194 6.66 -15.90 0.25
C LEU A 194 7.96 -15.62 1.01
N VAL A 195 8.08 -16.12 2.24
CA VAL A 195 9.32 -16.00 3.04
C VAL A 195 10.48 -16.71 2.35
N ALA A 196 10.28 -17.92 1.84
CA ALA A 196 11.31 -18.67 1.12
C ALA A 196 11.76 -17.94 -0.16
N ALA A 197 10.81 -17.39 -0.91
CA ALA A 197 11.08 -16.61 -2.12
C ALA A 197 11.84 -15.31 -1.79
N ALA A 198 11.41 -14.55 -0.78
CA ALA A 198 12.08 -13.32 -0.34
C ALA A 198 13.52 -13.57 0.13
N ARG A 199 13.79 -14.74 0.74
CA ARG A 199 15.16 -15.13 1.12
C ARG A 199 16.05 -15.48 -0.07
N SER A 200 15.46 -15.97 -1.17
CA SER A 200 16.17 -16.57 -2.30
C SER A 200 16.43 -15.59 -3.45
N ALA A 201 15.62 -14.53 -3.60
CA ALA A 201 15.72 -13.58 -4.70
C ALA A 201 15.92 -12.15 -4.22
N LEU A 202 17.17 -11.67 -4.21
CA LEU A 202 17.53 -10.37 -3.63
C LEU A 202 16.89 -9.16 -4.35
N SER A 203 16.65 -9.25 -5.66
CA SER A 203 15.98 -8.20 -6.43
C SER A 203 14.46 -8.14 -6.17
N ARG A 204 13.88 -9.25 -5.73
CA ARG A 204 12.44 -9.44 -5.48
C ARG A 204 12.09 -9.44 -3.99
N GLU A 205 13.09 -9.27 -3.13
CA GLU A 205 12.98 -9.40 -1.68
C GLU A 205 12.05 -8.34 -1.07
N LEU A 206 12.18 -7.07 -1.46
CA LEU A 206 11.49 -5.96 -0.79
C LEU A 206 9.95 -6.06 -0.90
N PRO A 207 9.35 -6.21 -2.09
CA PRO A 207 7.88 -6.24 -2.21
C PRO A 207 7.27 -7.46 -1.49
N LEU A 208 7.97 -8.60 -1.50
CA LEU A 208 7.51 -9.81 -0.81
C LEU A 208 7.53 -9.63 0.71
N LEU A 209 8.57 -9.01 1.27
CA LEU A 209 8.65 -8.72 2.70
C LEU A 209 7.55 -7.74 3.15
N GLU A 210 7.21 -6.74 2.34
CA GLU A 210 6.12 -5.81 2.64
C GLU A 210 4.76 -6.52 2.72
N ILE A 211 4.50 -7.47 1.80
CA ILE A 211 3.28 -8.30 1.82
C ILE A 211 3.24 -9.22 3.05
N VAL A 212 4.37 -9.86 3.38
CA VAL A 212 4.48 -10.72 4.57
C VAL A 212 4.24 -9.90 5.84
N ALA A 213 4.81 -8.70 5.93
CA ALA A 213 4.62 -7.78 7.05
C ALA A 213 3.17 -7.29 7.16
N ALA A 214 2.53 -6.92 6.05
CA ALA A 214 1.13 -6.48 6.05
C ALA A 214 0.17 -7.61 6.49
N THR A 215 0.45 -8.85 6.09
CA THR A 215 -0.30 -10.04 6.54
C THR A 215 -0.18 -10.25 8.05
N PHE A 216 1.00 -9.99 8.61
CA PHE A 216 1.28 -10.15 10.04
C PHE A 216 0.49 -9.15 10.91
N VAL A 217 0.43 -7.86 10.52
CA VAL A 217 -0.28 -6.81 11.28
C VAL A 217 -1.78 -7.10 11.41
N ARG A 218 -2.37 -7.80 10.44
CA ARG A 218 -3.83 -7.94 10.32
C ARG A 218 -4.42 -9.20 10.94
N ARG A 219 -3.62 -10.20 11.34
CA ARG A 219 -4.16 -11.39 12.01
C ARG A 219 -4.72 -11.02 13.39
N THR A 220 -6.03 -10.78 13.44
CA THR A 220 -6.80 -10.57 14.67
C THR A 220 -6.66 -11.75 15.63
N ARG A 221 -6.65 -11.45 16.94
CA ARG A 221 -6.45 -12.42 18.03
C ARG A 221 -7.36 -13.67 17.98
N ALA A 222 -8.52 -13.58 17.32
CA ALA A 222 -9.52 -14.66 17.25
C ALA A 222 -9.13 -15.87 16.37
N GLU A 223 -8.29 -15.71 15.34
CA GLU A 223 -7.83 -16.84 14.50
C GLU A 223 -6.64 -17.62 15.10
N LEU A 224 -6.05 -17.09 16.19
CA LEU A 224 -4.77 -17.54 16.77
C LEU A 224 -4.83 -18.76 17.69
N ALA A 225 -5.97 -19.46 17.77
CA ALA A 225 -6.08 -20.65 18.63
C ALA A 225 -5.39 -21.90 18.04
N SER A 226 -5.09 -21.93 16.72
CA SER A 226 -4.43 -23.09 16.10
C SER A 226 -2.90 -23.01 16.19
N THR A 227 -2.26 -24.14 16.47
CA THR A 227 -0.80 -24.25 16.56
C THR A 227 -0.10 -23.95 15.23
N GLU A 228 -0.73 -24.27 14.10
CA GLU A 228 -0.21 -24.00 12.76
C GLU A 228 -0.21 -22.50 12.42
N ALA A 229 -1.27 -21.77 12.79
CA ALA A 229 -1.33 -20.32 12.58
C ALA A 229 -0.29 -19.57 13.43
N GLN A 230 -0.06 -20.03 14.67
CA GLN A 230 0.99 -19.50 15.54
C GLN A 230 2.40 -19.77 14.99
N ALA A 231 2.65 -20.98 14.49
CA ALA A 231 3.94 -21.34 13.88
C ALA A 231 4.23 -20.51 12.63
N SER A 232 3.25 -20.33 11.74
CA SER A 232 3.38 -19.47 10.55
C SER A 232 3.57 -18.00 10.90
N ARG A 233 2.81 -17.47 11.88
CA ARG A 233 3.01 -16.10 12.37
C ARG A 233 4.44 -15.91 12.88
N ARG A 234 4.97 -16.91 13.60
CA ARG A 234 6.34 -16.90 14.09
C ARG A 234 7.36 -16.93 12.96
N ALA A 235 7.16 -17.77 11.94
CA ALA A 235 8.04 -17.84 10.78
C ALA A 235 8.06 -16.53 9.97
N ALA A 236 6.90 -15.90 9.76
CA ALA A 236 6.76 -14.59 9.12
C ALA A 236 7.52 -13.51 9.89
N TYR A 237 7.29 -13.46 11.20
CA TYR A 237 7.97 -12.55 12.11
C TYR A 237 9.48 -12.74 12.04
N ASP A 238 9.98 -13.98 12.16
CA ASP A 238 11.41 -14.26 12.16
C ASP A 238 12.05 -13.87 10.82
N ALA A 239 11.36 -14.12 9.70
CA ALA A 239 11.82 -13.71 8.38
C ALA A 239 11.93 -12.18 8.22
N VAL A 240 10.90 -11.44 8.66
CA VAL A 240 10.91 -9.97 8.63
C VAL A 240 12.02 -9.44 9.56
N ALA A 241 12.09 -9.94 10.80
CA ALA A 241 13.08 -9.51 11.77
C ALA A 241 14.54 -9.79 11.32
N GLU A 242 14.80 -10.96 10.73
CA GLU A 242 16.12 -11.31 10.16
C GLU A 242 16.48 -10.46 8.94
N SER A 243 15.49 -10.03 8.15
CA SER A 243 15.74 -9.22 6.96
C SER A 243 16.18 -7.79 7.31
N ILE A 244 15.71 -7.22 8.42
CA ILE A 244 15.96 -5.80 8.77
C ILE A 244 17.46 -5.48 8.86
N PRO A 245 18.30 -6.20 9.64
CA PRO A 245 19.75 -5.92 9.66
C PRO A 245 20.40 -6.07 8.29
N ARG A 246 19.99 -7.08 7.51
CA ARG A 246 20.51 -7.30 6.15
C ARG A 246 20.17 -6.15 5.22
N LEU A 247 18.93 -5.67 5.26
CA LEU A 247 18.46 -4.54 4.47
C LEU A 247 19.13 -3.23 4.89
N LEU A 248 19.36 -3.02 6.19
CA LEU A 248 20.08 -1.85 6.70
C LEU A 248 21.57 -1.87 6.29
N LEU A 249 22.22 -3.04 6.32
CA LEU A 249 23.59 -3.19 5.82
C LEU A 249 23.69 -2.94 4.29
N ARG A 250 22.66 -3.30 3.53
CA ARG A 250 22.54 -2.95 2.10
C ARG A 250 22.12 -1.50 1.87
N GLY A 251 21.39 -0.91 2.80
CA GLY A 251 20.85 0.46 2.74
C GLY A 251 21.93 1.54 2.68
N GLY A 252 23.20 1.18 2.90
CA GLY A 252 24.34 2.02 2.56
C GLY A 252 24.46 2.34 1.05
N THR A 253 23.76 1.59 0.17
CA THR A 253 23.81 1.77 -1.29
C THR A 253 22.44 1.98 -1.95
N SER A 254 21.32 1.77 -1.26
CA SER A 254 19.96 1.98 -1.79
C SER A 254 19.02 2.57 -0.74
N GLU A 255 18.40 3.71 -1.06
CA GLU A 255 17.40 4.38 -0.24
C GLU A 255 16.14 3.52 -0.04
N THR A 256 15.65 2.87 -1.10
CA THR A 256 14.45 2.02 -1.03
C THR A 256 14.63 0.86 -0.05
N ALA A 257 15.79 0.21 -0.05
CA ALA A 257 16.08 -0.87 0.90
C ALA A 257 16.08 -0.38 2.36
N ARG A 258 16.52 0.86 2.58
CA ARG A 258 16.55 1.49 3.90
C ARG A 258 15.15 1.84 4.39
N ASP A 259 14.35 2.49 3.55
CA ASP A 259 12.96 2.86 3.86
C ASP A 259 12.13 1.61 4.15
N THR A 260 12.24 0.57 3.33
CA THR A 260 11.57 -0.71 3.58
C THR A 260 12.05 -1.32 4.90
N ALA A 261 13.35 -1.32 5.21
CA ALA A 261 13.84 -1.84 6.49
C ALA A 261 13.23 -1.11 7.71
N LEU A 262 13.12 0.22 7.63
CA LEU A 262 12.49 1.03 8.69
C LEU A 262 10.98 0.72 8.79
N ARG A 263 10.26 0.62 7.66
CA ARG A 263 8.84 0.24 7.64
C ARG A 263 8.60 -1.14 8.25
N LEU A 264 9.43 -2.12 7.89
CA LEU A 264 9.39 -3.47 8.44
C LEU A 264 9.69 -3.46 9.95
N ALA A 265 10.61 -2.61 10.40
CA ALA A 265 10.92 -2.46 11.81
C ALA A 265 9.75 -1.87 12.60
N VAL A 266 8.99 -0.91 12.05
CA VAL A 266 7.75 -0.40 12.68
C VAL A 266 6.75 -1.55 12.87
N VAL A 267 6.55 -2.37 11.84
CA VAL A 267 5.64 -3.53 11.90
C VAL A 267 6.07 -4.51 13.00
N VAL A 268 7.36 -4.83 13.06
CA VAL A 268 7.93 -5.71 14.09
C VAL A 268 7.80 -5.10 15.49
N ALA A 269 8.11 -3.81 15.65
CA ALA A 269 8.04 -3.12 16.94
C ALA A 269 6.61 -3.10 17.52
N ARG A 270 5.58 -2.88 16.67
CA ARG A 270 4.16 -2.90 17.08
C ARG A 270 3.69 -4.24 17.65
N SER A 271 4.33 -5.34 17.29
CA SER A 271 3.92 -6.66 17.81
C SER A 271 4.38 -6.97 19.22
N GLY A 272 5.31 -6.21 19.81
CA GLY A 272 5.89 -6.50 21.14
C GLY A 272 6.77 -7.77 21.20
N ASP A 273 6.55 -8.76 20.32
CA ASP A 273 7.21 -10.07 20.27
C ASP A 273 8.75 -10.02 20.19
N TRP A 274 9.31 -8.89 19.77
CA TRP A 274 10.75 -8.71 19.54
C TRP A 274 11.60 -8.47 20.80
N LEU A 275 11.00 -7.90 21.85
CA LEU A 275 11.66 -7.62 23.12
C LEU A 275 11.70 -8.86 24.01
N ALA A 276 10.69 -9.73 23.88
CA ALA A 276 10.62 -11.01 24.56
C ALA A 276 11.60 -12.06 24.01
N ARG A 277 12.19 -11.85 22.81
CA ARG A 277 13.10 -12.79 22.15
C ARG A 277 14.58 -12.48 22.44
N LYS A 278 15.37 -13.56 22.47
CA LYS A 278 16.65 -13.81 23.18
C LYS A 278 17.84 -12.82 23.10
N SER A 279 17.70 -11.57 22.66
CA SER A 279 18.80 -10.60 22.79
C SER A 279 18.44 -9.13 22.69
N GLY A 280 17.27 -8.75 22.16
CA GLY A 280 16.95 -7.35 21.83
C GLY A 280 17.98 -6.66 20.91
N ALA A 281 18.93 -7.39 20.32
CA ALA A 281 20.02 -6.82 19.52
C ALA A 281 19.52 -6.14 18.23
N PRO A 282 18.52 -6.71 17.50
CA PRO A 282 17.92 -6.03 16.35
C PRO A 282 17.27 -4.71 16.76
N LEU A 283 16.57 -4.64 17.90
CA LEU A 283 16.01 -3.39 18.42
C LEU A 283 17.08 -2.33 18.63
N ARG A 284 18.14 -2.65 19.38
CA ARG A 284 19.22 -1.70 19.64
C ARG A 284 19.79 -1.15 18.33
N LEU A 285 20.04 -2.03 17.37
CA LEU A 285 20.61 -1.66 16.08
C LEU A 285 19.67 -0.74 15.31
N VAL A 286 18.38 -1.09 15.20
CA VAL A 286 17.42 -0.29 14.43
C VAL A 286 17.12 1.03 15.13
N ALA A 287 16.97 1.07 16.46
CA ALA A 287 16.78 2.31 17.21
C ALA A 287 17.96 3.27 17.03
N ARG A 288 19.20 2.77 17.11
CA ARG A 288 20.40 3.60 16.86
C ARG A 288 20.44 4.11 15.42
N ILE A 289 20.10 3.27 14.44
CA ILE A 289 20.08 3.67 13.04
C ILE A 289 18.97 4.70 12.81
N ALA A 290 17.75 4.47 13.31
CA ALA A 290 16.65 5.42 13.19
C ALA A 290 16.99 6.77 13.82
N ALA A 291 17.60 6.79 15.00
CA ALA A 291 18.04 8.03 15.65
C ALA A 291 19.11 8.77 14.84
N ALA A 292 20.14 8.06 14.38
CA ALA A 292 21.20 8.65 13.55
C ALA A 292 20.67 9.17 12.20
N GLU A 293 19.75 8.42 11.57
CA GLU A 293 19.13 8.79 10.30
C GLU A 293 18.18 9.98 10.45
N ALA A 294 17.40 10.04 11.55
CA ALA A 294 16.58 11.19 11.89
C ALA A 294 17.46 12.43 12.09
N ARG A 295 18.54 12.33 12.87
CA ARG A 295 19.49 13.43 13.09
C ARG A 295 20.07 13.93 11.77
N LEU A 296 20.61 13.03 10.94
CA LEU A 296 21.16 13.39 9.63
C LEU A 296 20.12 14.07 8.72
N ALA A 297 18.89 13.56 8.68
CA ALA A 297 17.83 14.13 7.85
C ALA A 297 17.36 15.51 8.37
N LEU A 298 17.30 15.69 9.69
CA LEU A 298 16.98 16.97 10.31
C LEU A 298 18.10 18.00 10.11
N ASP A 299 19.37 17.61 10.28
CA ASP A 299 20.54 18.46 10.01
C ASP A 299 20.59 18.90 8.53
N GLU A 300 20.27 17.98 7.60
CA GLU A 300 20.18 18.28 6.17
C GLU A 300 18.99 19.20 5.86
N ALA A 301 17.84 18.99 6.51
CA ALA A 301 16.68 19.87 6.39
C ALA A 301 16.98 21.29 6.94
N LEU A 302 17.80 21.42 7.98
CA LEU A 302 18.29 22.73 8.45
C LEU A 302 19.19 23.44 7.43
N ALA A 303 19.99 22.68 6.68
CA ALA A 303 20.79 23.27 5.60
C ALA A 303 19.94 23.72 4.40
N LEU A 304 18.71 23.19 4.27
CA LEU A 304 17.79 23.39 3.15
C LEU A 304 16.45 24.02 3.58
N LEU A 305 16.44 24.85 4.63
CA LEU A 305 15.22 25.38 5.26
C LEU A 305 14.20 26.01 4.31
N ASP A 306 14.67 26.61 3.21
CA ASP A 306 13.81 27.27 2.23
C ASP A 306 13.08 26.29 1.29
N ASP A 307 13.60 25.07 1.10
CA ASP A 307 13.03 24.03 0.22
C ASP A 307 13.46 22.62 0.68
N PRO A 308 12.89 22.10 1.79
CA PRO A 308 13.13 20.73 2.21
C PRO A 308 12.59 19.77 1.16
N VAL A 309 13.44 18.84 0.71
CA VAL A 309 13.06 17.85 -0.30
C VAL A 309 12.07 16.84 0.33
N ASP A 310 11.00 16.46 -0.38
CA ASP A 310 10.00 15.42 0.02
C ASP A 310 10.62 14.14 0.63
N ARG A 311 11.83 13.83 0.18
CA ARG A 311 12.65 12.72 0.68
C ARG A 311 13.01 12.86 2.16
N LEU A 312 13.36 14.06 2.62
CA LEU A 312 13.75 14.34 4.00
C LEU A 312 12.56 14.21 4.94
N GLU A 313 11.40 14.76 4.55
CA GLU A 313 10.14 14.59 5.27
C GLU A 313 9.83 13.11 5.49
N ARG A 314 9.77 12.35 4.40
CA ARG A 314 9.51 10.91 4.45
C ARG A 314 10.46 10.19 5.39
N ARG A 315 11.76 10.50 5.34
CA ARG A 315 12.78 9.85 6.17
C ARG A 315 12.63 10.22 7.64
N VAL A 316 12.38 11.49 7.96
CA VAL A 316 12.13 11.95 9.33
C VAL A 316 10.87 11.29 9.89
N SER A 317 9.75 11.33 9.16
CA SER A 317 8.50 10.71 9.60
C SER A 317 8.66 9.21 9.86
N LEU A 318 9.40 8.50 9.00
CA LEU A 318 9.67 7.06 9.19
C LEU A 318 10.54 6.78 10.43
N CYS A 319 11.61 7.55 10.62
CA CYS A 319 12.54 7.34 11.72
C CYS A 319 11.92 7.71 13.06
N LEU A 320 11.28 8.89 13.15
CA LEU A 320 10.61 9.35 14.36
C LEU A 320 9.39 8.47 14.67
N GLY A 321 8.56 8.12 13.68
CA GLY A 321 7.42 7.22 13.89
C GLY A 321 7.81 5.81 14.34
N PHE A 322 8.98 5.31 13.91
CA PHE A 322 9.56 4.09 14.47
C PHE A 322 9.93 4.25 15.94
N LEU A 323 10.64 5.32 16.30
CA LEU A 323 11.04 5.58 17.68
C LEU A 323 9.84 5.82 18.60
N GLU A 324 8.78 6.50 18.13
CA GLU A 324 7.48 6.63 18.82
C GLU A 324 6.87 5.25 19.09
N THR A 325 6.86 4.37 18.10
CA THR A 325 6.36 3.00 18.26
C THR A 325 7.18 2.21 19.28
N VAL A 326 8.49 2.44 19.36
CA VAL A 326 9.35 1.84 20.38
C VAL A 326 9.00 2.38 21.77
N VAL A 327 8.75 3.67 21.91
CA VAL A 327 8.26 4.28 23.16
C VAL A 327 6.93 3.64 23.57
N ASP A 328 5.95 3.55 22.68
CA ASP A 328 4.66 2.90 22.93
C ASP A 328 4.83 1.46 23.42
N ALA A 329 5.69 0.69 22.76
CA ALA A 329 5.96 -0.69 23.12
C ALA A 329 6.67 -0.81 24.48
N LEU A 330 7.48 0.17 24.89
CA LEU A 330 8.13 0.15 26.20
C LEU A 330 7.19 0.58 27.32
N VAL A 331 6.20 1.42 27.01
CA VAL A 331 5.30 2.06 27.97
C VAL A 331 4.02 1.28 28.21
N ALA A 332 3.55 0.49 27.23
CA ALA A 332 2.30 -0.27 27.31
C ALA A 332 2.09 -0.89 28.71
N ASP A 333 1.21 -0.22 29.46
CA ASP A 333 0.95 -0.38 30.89
C ASP A 333 -0.32 -1.22 31.05
N ASP A 334 -0.22 -2.29 31.84
CA ASP A 334 -1.18 -3.04 32.69
C ASP A 334 -2.70 -3.12 32.41
N ASP A 335 -3.26 -2.59 31.33
CA ASP A 335 -4.70 -2.70 31.04
C ASP A 335 -5.02 -3.99 30.26
N ASP A 336 -5.36 -5.00 31.04
CA ASP A 336 -5.98 -6.29 30.71
C ASP A 336 -5.07 -7.41 30.17
N ASP A 337 -4.87 -8.39 31.07
CA ASP A 337 -4.24 -9.70 30.95
C ASP A 337 -2.71 -9.77 31.15
N ALA A 338 -2.36 -10.16 32.38
CA ALA A 338 -1.02 -10.47 32.85
C ALA A 338 -0.29 -11.50 31.96
N GLU A 339 0.57 -11.01 31.07
CA GLU A 339 1.78 -11.69 30.63
C GLU A 339 2.87 -10.65 30.28
N THR A 340 3.52 -10.12 31.32
CA THR A 340 4.77 -9.33 31.30
C THR A 340 4.79 -8.05 30.47
N THR A 341 4.86 -6.90 31.17
CA THR A 341 5.30 -5.62 30.57
C THR A 341 6.62 -5.81 29.82
N LEU A 342 6.71 -5.24 28.61
CA LEU A 342 7.84 -5.39 27.69
C LEU A 342 9.17 -4.89 28.28
N ALA A 343 9.11 -3.90 29.18
CA ALA A 343 10.25 -3.43 29.97
C ALA A 343 10.80 -4.49 30.94
N ALA A 344 9.95 -5.41 31.43
CA ALA A 344 10.36 -6.49 32.33
C ALA A 344 11.05 -7.65 31.59
N ALA A 345 10.78 -7.82 30.29
CA ALA A 345 11.38 -8.85 29.44
C ALA A 345 12.71 -8.43 28.81
N ALA A 346 12.93 -7.11 28.65
CA ALA A 346 14.13 -6.56 28.02
C ALA A 346 15.36 -6.62 28.95
N SER A 347 16.53 -6.97 28.39
CA SER A 347 17.79 -6.83 29.13
C SER A 347 18.06 -5.34 29.44
N PRO A 348 18.58 -4.99 30.63
CA PRO A 348 18.88 -3.61 31.02
C PRO A 348 19.76 -2.87 30.01
N ASP A 349 20.72 -3.56 29.39
CA ASP A 349 21.59 -2.97 28.37
C ASP A 349 20.82 -2.60 27.09
N VAL A 350 19.76 -3.35 26.73
CA VAL A 350 18.88 -3.02 25.59
C VAL A 350 18.19 -1.69 25.86
N LEU A 351 17.59 -1.59 27.05
CA LEU A 351 16.83 -0.41 27.45
C LEU A 351 17.73 0.83 27.52
N LEU A 352 18.97 0.69 28.02
CA LEU A 352 19.93 1.78 28.06
C LEU A 352 20.32 2.27 26.66
N ASP A 353 20.57 1.34 25.73
CA ASP A 353 20.88 1.68 24.34
C ASP A 353 19.71 2.35 23.61
N VAL A 354 18.48 1.89 23.86
CA VAL A 354 17.27 2.47 23.28
C VAL A 354 17.00 3.85 23.87
N LYS A 355 17.14 4.03 25.19
CA LYS A 355 17.05 5.36 25.83
C LYS A 355 18.08 6.33 25.26
N ALA A 356 19.31 5.88 25.02
CA ALA A 356 20.33 6.70 24.38
C ALA A 356 19.93 7.12 22.96
N ALA A 357 19.36 6.21 22.16
CA ALA A 357 18.85 6.53 20.83
C ALA A 357 17.66 7.50 20.86
N LEU A 358 16.73 7.34 21.81
CA LEU A 358 15.60 8.25 22.01
C LEU A 358 16.07 9.65 22.42
N SER A 359 17.06 9.73 23.32
CA SER A 359 17.67 10.99 23.73
C SER A 359 18.35 11.69 22.55
N ASP A 360 19.11 10.95 21.75
CA ASP A 360 19.81 11.46 20.57
C ASP A 360 18.84 12.05 19.53
N ALA A 361 17.76 11.33 19.22
CA ALA A 361 16.72 11.80 18.31
C ALA A 361 15.96 13.01 18.89
N SER A 362 15.72 13.03 20.21
CA SER A 362 15.04 14.14 20.88
C SER A 362 15.86 15.42 20.85
N GLU A 363 17.18 15.31 21.06
CA GLU A 363 18.10 16.44 20.92
C GLU A 363 18.09 17.01 19.50
N ALA A 364 18.14 16.14 18.48
CA ALA A 364 18.10 16.55 17.08
C ALA A 364 16.76 17.25 16.73
N ALA A 365 15.63 16.66 17.15
CA ALA A 365 14.31 17.25 16.95
C ALA A 365 14.17 18.62 17.65
N LEU A 366 14.65 18.75 18.89
CA LEU A 366 14.64 20.02 19.63
C LEU A 366 15.53 21.07 18.97
N ALA A 367 16.71 20.68 18.48
CA ALA A 367 17.60 21.59 17.76
C ALA A 367 16.94 22.09 16.46
N PHE A 368 16.36 21.18 15.68
CA PHE A 368 15.64 21.50 14.44
C PHE A 368 14.52 22.53 14.69
N VAL A 369 13.60 22.20 15.60
CA VAL A 369 12.45 23.07 15.92
C VAL A 369 12.90 24.43 16.45
N SER A 370 13.97 24.47 17.25
CA SER A 370 14.51 25.73 17.78
C SER A 370 15.12 26.61 16.69
N GLU A 371 15.73 26.03 15.68
CA GLU A 371 16.36 26.74 14.56
C GLU A 371 15.31 27.24 13.56
N VAL A 372 14.31 26.41 13.22
CA VAL A 372 13.17 26.81 12.37
C VAL A 372 12.45 28.01 12.98
N ARG A 373 12.23 27.98 14.31
CA ARG A 373 11.65 29.11 15.05
C ARG A 373 12.49 30.38 14.95
N GLN A 374 13.82 30.28 15.09
CA GLN A 374 14.73 31.43 15.04
C GLN A 374 14.87 32.01 13.64
N SER A 375 14.80 31.15 12.62
CA SER A 375 14.98 31.53 11.21
C SER A 375 13.72 32.13 10.59
N HIS A 376 12.58 32.15 11.30
CA HIS A 376 11.29 32.65 10.81
C HIS A 376 10.87 32.05 9.45
N VAL A 377 11.18 30.77 9.26
CA VAL A 377 10.91 30.05 8.01
C VAL A 377 9.41 29.82 7.86
N ASP A 378 8.85 30.22 6.72
CA ASP A 378 7.43 30.03 6.37
C ASP A 378 7.22 28.87 5.36
N SER A 379 8.21 27.99 5.20
CA SER A 379 8.09 26.79 4.38
C SER A 379 7.13 25.78 5.00
N ASN A 380 6.07 25.39 4.28
CA ASN A 380 5.11 24.37 4.73
C ASN A 380 5.80 23.05 5.08
N ALA A 381 6.82 22.67 4.30
CA ALA A 381 7.60 21.47 4.51
C ALA A 381 8.38 21.48 5.83
N ALA A 382 9.01 22.61 6.16
CA ALA A 382 9.71 22.78 7.44
C ALA A 382 8.71 22.76 8.62
N LEU A 383 7.50 23.28 8.42
CA LEU A 383 6.43 23.23 9.42
C LEU A 383 5.88 21.81 9.62
N ASP A 384 5.73 21.02 8.56
CA ASP A 384 5.34 19.61 8.63
C ASP A 384 6.39 18.77 9.38
N LEU A 385 7.67 18.98 9.11
CA LEU A 385 8.76 18.38 9.89
C LEU A 385 8.70 18.79 11.38
N CYS A 386 8.40 20.05 11.67
CA CYS A 386 8.19 20.49 13.06
C CYS A 386 7.02 19.76 13.73
N ARG A 387 5.92 19.50 13.01
CA ARG A 387 4.78 18.73 13.54
C ARG A 387 5.21 17.31 13.93
N ASP A 388 5.96 16.63 13.08
CA ASP A 388 6.47 15.29 13.38
C ASP A 388 7.46 15.30 14.56
N CYS A 389 8.37 16.29 14.63
CA CYS A 389 9.23 16.48 15.78
C CYS A 389 8.44 16.70 17.07
N PHE A 390 7.39 17.53 17.06
CA PHE A 390 6.57 17.78 18.24
C PHE A 390 5.78 16.56 18.69
N ARG A 391 5.24 15.77 17.75
CA ARG A 391 4.55 14.50 18.07
C ARG A 391 5.50 13.56 18.80
N PHE A 392 6.71 13.38 18.27
CA PHE A 392 7.72 12.51 18.87
C PHE A 392 8.17 13.01 20.23
N LEU A 393 8.53 14.29 20.35
CA LEU A 393 9.00 14.88 21.61
C LEU A 393 7.93 14.84 22.70
N GLY A 394 6.67 15.09 22.34
CA GLY A 394 5.54 14.98 23.27
C GLY A 394 5.41 13.55 23.80
N ARG A 395 5.61 12.54 22.94
CA ARG A 395 5.55 11.13 23.35
C ARG A 395 6.70 10.74 24.27
N VAL A 396 7.93 11.15 23.96
CA VAL A 396 9.10 10.88 24.83
C VAL A 396 8.97 11.60 26.17
N ALA A 397 8.48 12.84 26.19
CA ALA A 397 8.34 13.63 27.40
C ALA A 397 7.40 12.98 28.42
N LEU A 398 6.25 12.46 27.96
CA LEU A 398 5.26 11.80 28.83
C LEU A 398 5.80 10.57 29.57
N ASP A 399 6.74 9.86 28.95
CA ASP A 399 7.01 8.47 29.31
C ASP A 399 8.46 8.22 29.77
N PHE A 400 9.40 9.10 29.43
CA PHE A 400 10.84 8.90 29.65
C PHE A 400 11.57 10.07 30.27
N ASP A 401 10.89 11.20 30.51
CA ASP A 401 11.50 12.41 31.06
C ASP A 401 11.28 12.53 32.56
N ASP A 402 12.28 13.09 33.26
CA ASP A 402 12.22 13.31 34.70
C ASP A 402 11.76 14.75 34.95
N ASP A 403 10.47 14.90 35.32
CA ASP A 403 9.74 16.17 35.45
C ASP A 403 10.41 17.25 36.34
N GLY A 404 11.45 16.88 37.08
CA GLY A 404 12.18 17.77 38.00
C GLY A 404 13.42 18.47 37.44
N HIS A 405 13.94 18.12 36.27
CA HIS A 405 15.21 18.69 35.77
C HIS A 405 14.99 19.92 34.85
N PRO A 406 15.72 21.04 35.01
CA PRO A 406 15.56 22.23 34.16
C PRO A 406 15.95 22.01 32.69
N ASP A 407 16.75 20.99 32.41
CA ASP A 407 17.11 20.56 31.04
C ASP A 407 16.20 19.44 30.51
N SER A 408 15.10 19.13 31.21
CA SER A 408 14.14 18.10 30.79
C SER A 408 13.49 18.47 29.45
N ILE A 409 13.08 17.46 28.69
CA ILE A 409 12.33 17.64 27.44
C ILE A 409 11.05 18.42 27.72
N HIS A 410 10.38 18.17 28.84
CA HIS A 410 9.21 18.91 29.31
C HIS A 410 9.49 20.40 29.50
N ALA A 411 10.57 20.77 30.19
CA ALA A 411 10.96 22.16 30.38
C ALA A 411 11.31 22.85 29.05
N ARG A 412 11.97 22.13 28.14
CA ARG A 412 12.33 22.65 26.80
C ARG A 412 11.13 22.79 25.88
N LEU A 413 10.17 21.85 25.91
CA LEU A 413 8.91 21.94 25.20
C LEU A 413 8.03 23.09 25.71
N ALA A 414 8.02 23.35 27.02
CA ALA A 414 7.32 24.50 27.58
C ALA A 414 7.84 25.83 27.00
N ASN A 415 9.16 25.95 26.77
CA ASN A 415 9.77 27.12 26.12
C ASN A 415 9.40 27.26 24.63
N LEU A 416 8.92 26.18 24.00
CA LEU A 416 8.45 26.13 22.60
C LEU A 416 6.93 26.26 22.47
N GLN A 417 6.18 26.28 23.59
CA GLN A 417 4.72 26.38 23.59
C GLN A 417 4.16 27.57 22.76
N PRO A 418 4.77 28.77 22.76
CA PRO A 418 4.31 29.85 21.89
C PRO A 418 4.41 29.51 20.40
N PHE A 419 5.45 28.80 19.99
CA PHE A 419 5.65 28.38 18.60
C PHE A 419 4.65 27.28 18.20
N VAL A 420 4.36 26.33 19.10
CA VAL A 420 3.29 25.34 18.90
C VAL A 420 1.93 26.01 18.74
N ALA A 421 1.63 27.02 19.56
CA ALA A 421 0.38 27.77 19.48
C ALA A 421 0.24 28.51 18.14
N ASP A 422 1.32 29.12 17.64
CA ASP A 422 1.35 29.76 16.32
C ASP A 422 1.14 28.74 15.19
N LEU A 423 1.77 27.57 15.27
CA LEU A 423 1.64 26.49 14.28
C LEU A 423 0.20 25.95 14.23
N MET A 424 -0.41 25.71 15.40
CA MET A 424 -1.83 25.32 15.53
C MET A 424 -2.80 26.42 15.07
N ALA A 425 -2.43 27.69 15.22
CA ALA A 425 -3.23 28.81 14.74
C ALA A 425 -3.19 28.94 13.21
N ARG A 426 -2.08 28.58 12.57
CA ARG A 426 -1.96 28.50 11.11
C ARG A 426 -2.85 27.40 10.54
N ASP A 427 -2.95 26.25 11.20
CA ASP A 427 -3.85 25.14 10.78
C ASP A 427 -5.34 25.49 10.87
N ARG A 428 -5.70 26.46 11.73
CA ARG A 428 -7.09 26.94 11.88
C ARG A 428 -7.45 28.06 10.91
N ARG A 429 -6.47 28.66 10.23
CA ARG A 429 -6.77 29.62 9.17
C ARG A 429 -7.22 28.81 7.95
N PRO A 430 -8.41 29.05 7.39
CA PRO A 430 -8.71 28.51 6.08
C PRO A 430 -7.62 29.00 5.14
N THR A 431 -6.96 28.08 4.45
CA THR A 431 -5.99 28.37 3.40
C THR A 431 -6.65 29.31 2.39
N GLN A 432 -6.32 30.59 2.47
CA GLN A 432 -6.83 31.63 1.57
C GLN A 432 -6.00 31.68 0.28
N ASP A 433 -5.62 30.49 -0.21
CA ASP A 433 -4.82 30.24 -1.43
C ASP A 433 -5.55 29.24 -2.37
N ASP A 434 -6.88 29.12 -2.24
CA ASP A 434 -7.73 28.36 -3.17
C ASP A 434 -7.97 29.07 -4.53
N ASP A 435 -7.26 30.16 -4.84
CA ASP A 435 -7.33 30.84 -6.15
C ASP A 435 -6.25 30.39 -7.16
N VAL A 436 -5.64 29.22 -6.96
CA VAL A 436 -4.99 28.47 -8.04
C VAL A 436 -5.83 27.20 -8.31
N PRO A 437 -6.45 27.07 -9.49
CA PRO A 437 -7.47 26.05 -9.71
C PRO A 437 -6.84 24.64 -9.70
N ARG A 438 -6.99 23.93 -8.58
CA ARG A 438 -6.98 22.46 -8.60
C ARG A 438 -8.32 22.01 -9.13
N SER A 439 -8.32 21.74 -10.44
CA SER A 439 -9.43 21.15 -11.18
C SER A 439 -9.94 19.87 -10.50
N THR A 440 -11.05 20.00 -9.78
CA THR A 440 -11.95 18.90 -9.45
C THR A 440 -13.37 19.43 -9.47
N THR A 441 -13.95 19.52 -10.66
CA THR A 441 -15.40 19.66 -10.82
C THR A 441 -16.07 18.34 -10.45
N VAL A 442 -16.47 18.20 -9.18
CA VAL A 442 -17.66 17.42 -8.86
C VAL A 442 -18.83 18.35 -9.05
N ARG A 443 -19.62 18.12 -10.11
CA ARG A 443 -20.90 18.79 -10.32
C ARG A 443 -21.85 18.37 -9.20
N GLU A 444 -22.23 19.32 -8.36
CA GLU A 444 -23.47 19.22 -7.60
C GLU A 444 -24.65 19.11 -8.58
N ILE A 445 -25.54 18.19 -8.23
CA ILE A 445 -26.78 17.91 -8.93
C ILE A 445 -27.77 18.97 -8.48
N ASP A 446 -28.11 19.91 -9.35
CA ASP A 446 -29.24 20.81 -9.16
C ASP A 446 -30.54 19.99 -9.27
N LEU A 447 -31.24 19.82 -8.15
CA LEU A 447 -32.65 19.45 -8.13
C LEU A 447 -33.48 20.71 -8.45
N PRO A 448 -34.51 20.63 -9.30
CA PRO A 448 -35.38 21.77 -9.57
C PRO A 448 -36.31 21.98 -8.38
N ASP A 449 -36.06 23.04 -7.61
CA ASP A 449 -37.09 23.59 -6.75
C ASP A 449 -38.11 24.33 -7.62
N SER A 450 -39.32 23.78 -7.61
CA SER A 450 -40.56 24.49 -7.83
C SER A 450 -40.60 25.77 -7.00
N ASP A 451 -40.95 26.90 -7.59
CA ASP A 451 -42.17 27.61 -7.22
C ASP A 451 -42.54 28.68 -8.25
N ASP A 452 -43.85 28.80 -8.40
CA ASP A 452 -44.61 29.78 -9.16
C ASP A 452 -44.21 31.24 -8.85
N GLU A 453 -44.31 32.13 -9.85
CA GLU A 453 -45.27 33.26 -9.86
C GLU A 453 -44.96 34.27 -11.00
N ASP A 454 -46.00 34.52 -11.80
CA ASP A 454 -46.37 35.79 -12.48
C ASP A 454 -45.44 36.48 -13.50
N GLU A 455 -45.73 36.26 -14.80
CA GLU A 455 -46.36 37.26 -15.70
C GLU A 455 -46.83 36.65 -17.05
#